data_AF-A0A2S9FLA7-F1
#
_entry.id   AF-A0A2S9FLA7-F1
#
_cell.length_a   1.000
_cell.length_b   1.000
_cell.length_c   1.000
_cell.angle_alpha   90.00
_cell.angle_beta   90.00
_cell.angle_gamma   90.00
#
_symmetry.space_group_name_H-M   'P 1'
#
loop_
_entity.id
_entity.type
_entity.pdbx_description
1 polymer ?
#
loop_
_entity_poly.entity_id
_entity_poly.type
_entity_poly.pdbx_seq_one_letter_code
_entity_poly.pdbx_strand_id
1 'polypeptide(L)' 'GVAGRALVAELGGGDASKIGAIAARFTSPVFPGDTLTTAIWRLESGNAVFRTEATAADGSDARPVLEDGEVEFTA' A
#
# COMPACT_ATOMS: atom_id res chain seq x y z
N GLY A 1 4.79 -5.53 5.25
CA GLY A 1 5.65 -4.41 4.78
C GLY A 1 5.01 -3.07 5.10
N VAL A 2 5.58 -1.95 4.64
CA VAL A 2 5.03 -0.60 4.90
C VAL A 2 3.62 -0.44 4.33
N ALA A 3 3.41 -0.81 3.06
CA ALA A 3 2.08 -0.79 2.43
C ALA A 3 1.07 -1.66 3.19
N GLY A 4 1.44 -2.88 3.58
CA GLY A 4 0.57 -3.76 4.37
C GLY A 4 0.12 -3.15 5.71
N ARG A 5 0.97 -2.35 6.38
CA ARG A 5 0.57 -1.64 7.60
C ARG A 5 -0.43 -0.52 7.30
N ALA A 6 -0.26 0.21 6.20
CA ALA A 6 -1.24 1.21 5.76
C ALA A 6 -2.59 0.56 5.45
N LEU A 7 -2.59 -0.60 4.77
CA LEU A 7 -3.81 -1.37 4.48
C LEU A 7 -4.53 -1.82 5.77
N VAL A 8 -3.80 -2.37 6.75
CA VAL A 8 -4.37 -2.76 8.05
C VAL A 8 -4.98 -1.57 8.79
N ALA A 9 -4.29 -0.43 8.80
CA ALA A 9 -4.79 0.78 9.46
C ALA A 9 -6.06 1.31 8.78
N GLU A 10 -6.04 1.46 7.46
CA GLU A 10 -7.10 2.13 6.71
C GLU A 10 -8.31 1.23 6.39
N LEU A 11 -8.08 -0.05 6.09
CA LEU A 11 -9.15 -0.99 5.70
C LEU A 11 -9.59 -1.88 6.85
N GLY A 12 -8.64 -2.31 7.69
CA GLY A 12 -8.91 -3.19 8.85
C GLY A 12 -9.19 -2.44 10.15
N GLY A 13 -9.12 -1.10 10.18
CA GLY A 13 -9.27 -0.32 11.41
C GLY A 13 -8.23 -0.68 12.48
N GLY A 14 -7.03 -1.11 12.07
CA GLY A 14 -5.97 -1.57 12.95
C GLY A 14 -6.00 -3.06 13.29
N ASP A 15 -7.04 -3.80 12.90
CA ASP A 15 -7.12 -5.24 13.07
C ASP A 15 -6.52 -5.97 11.86
N ALA A 16 -5.36 -6.58 12.05
CA ALA A 16 -4.68 -7.32 10.99
C ALA A 16 -5.45 -8.56 10.53
N SER A 17 -6.33 -9.14 11.36
CA SER A 17 -7.14 -10.30 10.98
C SER A 17 -8.19 -9.98 9.92
N LYS A 18 -8.49 -8.69 9.70
CA LYS A 18 -9.41 -8.22 8.68
C LYS A 18 -8.82 -8.14 7.27
N ILE A 19 -7.51 -8.33 7.11
CA ILE A 19 -6.87 -8.35 5.79
C ILE A 19 -6.70 -9.81 5.34
N GLY A 20 -7.37 -10.18 4.26
CA GLY A 20 -7.39 -11.56 3.75
C GLY A 20 -6.21 -11.85 2.82
N ALA A 21 -6.09 -11.06 1.76
CA ALA A 21 -5.05 -11.23 0.74
C ALA A 21 -4.51 -9.88 0.29
N ILE A 22 -3.23 -9.84 -0.04
CA ILE A 22 -2.56 -8.67 -0.64
C ILE A 22 -1.73 -9.17 -1.82
N ALA A 23 -1.95 -8.61 -3.00
CA ALA A 23 -1.12 -8.80 -4.19
C ALA A 23 -0.62 -7.44 -4.69
N ALA A 24 0.59 -7.38 -5.24
CA ALA A 24 1.14 -6.21 -5.92
C ALA A 24 2.33 -6.59 -6.78
N ARG A 25 2.66 -5.75 -7.75
CA ARG A 25 3.85 -5.86 -8.58
C ARG A 25 4.92 -4.86 -8.11
N PHE A 26 6.12 -5.35 -7.85
CA PHE A 26 7.29 -4.49 -7.61
C PHE A 26 7.77 -3.88 -8.93
N THR A 27 7.83 -2.55 -8.98
CA THR A 27 8.15 -1.82 -10.22
C THR A 27 9.46 -1.04 -10.17
N SER A 28 9.89 -0.61 -8.99
CA SER A 28 11.15 0.13 -8.78
C SER A 28 11.74 -0.17 -7.39
N PRO A 29 13.06 0.04 -7.18
CA PRO A 29 13.67 -0.11 -5.87
C PRO A 29 13.19 0.94 -4.86
N VAL A 30 13.26 0.58 -3.58
CA VAL A 30 13.11 1.47 -2.43
C VAL A 30 14.48 1.60 -1.75
N PHE A 31 14.85 2.80 -1.33
CA PHE A 31 16.06 3.04 -0.56
C PHE A 31 15.73 3.30 0.93
N PRO A 32 16.60 2.87 1.87
CA PRO A 32 16.44 3.23 3.27
C PRO A 32 16.38 4.75 3.46
N GLY A 33 15.37 5.23 4.17
CA GLY A 33 15.11 6.66 4.37
C GLY A 33 14.05 7.25 3.44
N ASP A 34 13.64 6.54 2.39
CA ASP A 34 12.51 6.97 1.56
C ASP A 34 11.22 7.05 2.38
N THR A 35 10.43 8.08 2.09
CA THR A 35 9.02 8.11 2.52
C THR A 35 8.20 7.29 1.55
N LEU A 36 7.41 6.34 2.07
CA LEU A 36 6.51 5.54 1.27
C LEU A 36 5.06 6.01 1.47
N THR A 37 4.43 6.42 0.38
CA THR A 37 3.02 6.83 0.37
C THR A 37 2.18 5.75 -0.28
N THR A 38 1.25 5.15 0.45
CA THR A 38 0.31 4.16 -0.06
C THR A 38 -1.05 4.81 -0.28
N ALA A 39 -1.44 4.96 -1.55
CA ALA A 39 -2.76 5.43 -1.93
C ALA A 39 -3.70 4.23 -2.08
N ILE A 40 -4.90 4.33 -1.52
CA ILE A 40 -5.86 3.21 -1.42
C ILE A 40 -7.21 3.66 -1.94
N TRP A 41 -7.80 2.89 -2.84
CA TRP A 41 -9.14 3.12 -3.39
C TRP A 41 -10.03 1.93 -3.07
N ARG A 42 -11.05 2.14 -2.23
CA ARG A 42 -12.06 1.14 -1.92
C ARG A 42 -12.93 0.90 -3.15
N LEU A 43 -13.16 -0.36 -3.48
CA LEU A 43 -14.08 -0.79 -4.53
C LEU A 43 -15.40 -1.25 -3.88
N GLU A 44 -16.07 -2.22 -4.48
CA GLU A 44 -17.19 -2.95 -3.88
C GLU A 44 -16.80 -3.65 -2.56
N SER A 45 -17.81 -4.14 -1.82
CA SER A 45 -17.62 -4.60 -0.45
C SER A 45 -16.53 -5.67 -0.33
N GLY A 46 -15.48 -5.33 0.42
CA GLY A 46 -14.38 -6.23 0.75
C GLY A 46 -13.20 -6.22 -0.21
N ASN A 47 -13.17 -5.33 -1.20
CA ASN A 47 -12.05 -5.18 -2.12
C ASN A 47 -11.55 -3.74 -2.20
N ALA A 48 -10.24 -3.57 -2.34
CA ALA A 48 -9.63 -2.28 -2.69
C ALA A 48 -8.43 -2.50 -3.61
N VAL A 49 -8.06 -1.45 -4.33
CA VAL A 49 -6.79 -1.39 -5.06
C VAL A 49 -5.88 -0.36 -4.42
N PHE A 50 -4.57 -0.55 -4.58
CA PHE A 50 -3.58 0.37 -4.04
C PHE A 50 -2.36 0.51 -4.95
N ARG A 51 -1.64 1.61 -4.77
CA ARG A 51 -0.26 1.76 -5.26
C ARG A 51 0.60 2.35 -4.16
N THR A 52 1.90 2.09 -4.22
CA THR A 52 2.87 2.72 -3.31
C THR A 52 3.94 3.45 -4.11
N GLU A 53 4.18 4.69 -3.72
CA GLU A 53 5.24 5.55 -4.25
C GLU A 53 6.32 5.73 -3.19
N ALA A 54 7.58 5.74 -3.63
CA ALA A 54 8.70 6.18 -2.81
C ALA A 54 9.09 7.61 -3.20
N THR A 55 9.39 8.42 -2.20
CA THR A 55 9.96 9.76 -2.36
C THR A 55 11.23 9.84 -1.53
N ALA A 56 12.30 10.36 -2.11
CA ALA A 56 13.57 10.53 -1.42
C ALA A 56 13.41 11.42 -0.18
N ALA A 57 14.34 11.29 0.78
CA ALA A 57 14.27 12.01 2.06
C ALA A 57 14.27 13.55 1.92
N ASP A 58 14.79 14.08 0.81
CA ASP A 58 14.77 15.51 0.48
C ASP A 58 13.50 15.95 -0.29
N GLY A 59 12.54 15.04 -0.48
CA GLY A 59 11.30 15.27 -1.21
C GLY A 59 11.40 15.12 -2.73
N SER A 60 12.58 14.75 -3.26
CA SER A 60 12.78 14.52 -4.69
C SER A 60 12.49 13.07 -5.11
N ASP A 61 12.64 12.77 -6.41
CA ASP A 61 12.59 11.41 -6.98
C ASP A 61 11.36 10.58 -6.59
N ALA A 62 10.17 11.19 -6.75
CA ALA A 62 8.90 10.49 -6.62
C ALA A 62 8.79 9.38 -7.68
N ARG A 63 8.70 8.12 -7.25
CA ARG A 63 8.67 6.96 -8.16
C ARG A 63 7.76 5.83 -7.67
N PRO A 64 7.01 5.18 -8.58
CA PRO A 64 6.18 4.04 -8.22
C PRO A 64 7.07 2.85 -7.83
N VAL A 65 6.75 2.19 -6.71
CA VAL A 65 7.50 1.03 -6.21
C VAL A 65 6.63 -0.22 -6.07
N LEU A 66 5.33 -0.03 -5.83
CA LEU A 66 4.31 -1.08 -5.92
C LEU A 66 3.17 -0.58 -6.81
N GLU A 67 2.90 -1.31 -7.87
CA GLU A 67 1.79 -1.08 -8.82
C GLU A 67 0.89 -2.31 -8.91
N ASP A 68 -0.27 -2.16 -9.54
CA ASP A 68 -1.27 -3.22 -9.71
C ASP A 68 -1.63 -3.89 -8.37
N GLY A 69 -1.73 -3.08 -7.31
CA GLY A 69 -1.99 -3.55 -5.96
C GLY A 69 -3.45 -3.87 -5.74
N GLU A 70 -3.73 -5.07 -5.24
CA GLU A 70 -5.06 -5.57 -4.90
C GLU A 70 -5.07 -6.03 -3.44
N VAL A 71 -6.16 -5.77 -2.73
CA VAL A 71 -6.37 -6.22 -1.36
C VAL A 71 -7.80 -6.64 -1.11
N GLU A 72 -7.94 -7.82 -0.52
CA GLU A 72 -9.20 -8.33 0.03
C GLU A 72 -9.25 -8.03 1.53
N PHE A 73 -10.38 -7.52 2.02
CA PHE A 73 -10.57 -7.20 3.42
C PHE A 73 -12.02 -7.43 3.90
N THR A 74 -12.20 -7.60 5.20
CA THR A 74 -13.52 -7.62 5.84
C THR A 74 -13.77 -6.32 6.58
N ALA A 75 -14.90 -5.65 6.32
CA ALA A 75 -15.30 -4.41 7.01
C ALA A 75 -15.52 -4.64 8.51
#